data_AF-A0A5A7PT74-F1
#
_entry.id   AF-A0A5A7PT74-F1
#
_cell.length_a   1.000
_cell.length_b   1.000
_cell.length_c   1.000
_cell.angle_alpha   90.00
_cell.angle_beta   90.00
_cell.angle_gamma   90.00
#
_symmetry.space_group_name_H-M   'P 1'
#
loop_
_entity.id
_entity.type
_entity.pdbx_description
1 polymer ?
#
loop_
_entity_poly.entity_id
_entity_poly.type
_entity_poly.pdbx_seq_one_letter_code
_entity_poly.pdbx_strand_id
1 'polypeptide(L)'
;MVKLENPSWPLSYSEEDVKKVLQMSEESIRAQERYPYTAFANHVREINYGNSYFFRLTPSELVSILTTAYPSTFSVVVVGNIDPATACPLGGIPRPPKPILNFKRDELNGLPFTFPSTVIRKIVRIPMVQAQCSVQLCFPVELKNANIMEDVHLTGLTSKLLETKIVQVLRFKHGKVRS
;
A
#
# COMPACT_ATOMS: atom_id res chain seq x y z
N MET A 1 -19.07 9.77 23.92
CA MET A 1 -20.39 9.22 23.54
C MET A 1 -20.78 9.88 22.23
N VAL A 2 -20.40 9.28 21.10
CA VAL A 2 -20.70 9.80 19.75
C VAL A 2 -21.88 8.97 19.23
N LYS A 3 -23.05 9.59 19.11
CA LYS A 3 -24.19 8.97 18.41
C LYS A 3 -23.88 9.02 16.91
N LEU A 4 -23.62 7.86 16.33
CA LEU A 4 -23.55 7.68 14.89
C LEU A 4 -24.99 7.47 14.40
N GLU A 5 -25.64 8.54 13.93
CA GLU A 5 -26.88 8.42 13.17
C GLU A 5 -26.56 7.84 11.79
N ASN A 6 -26.94 6.58 11.57
CA ASN A 6 -26.74 5.88 10.31
C ASN A 6 -28.00 6.01 9.43
N PRO A 7 -27.89 6.43 8.15
CA PRO A 7 -28.96 6.27 7.19
C PRO A 7 -29.05 4.79 6.79
N SER A 8 -30.09 4.14 7.29
CA SER A 8 -30.80 3.00 6.68
C SER A 8 -30.15 1.65 6.39
N TRP A 9 -28.85 1.34 6.57
CA TRP A 9 -28.34 -0.06 6.44
C TRP A 9 -28.21 -0.82 7.76
N PRO A 10 -28.59 -2.11 7.82
CA PRO A 10 -28.51 -2.93 9.03
C PRO A 10 -27.12 -3.57 9.13
N LEU A 11 -26.09 -2.76 9.34
CA LEU A 11 -24.84 -3.24 9.92
C LEU A 11 -24.68 -2.54 11.27
N SER A 12 -25.44 -3.01 12.26
CA SER A 12 -25.12 -2.77 13.65
C SER A 12 -23.94 -3.66 14.01
N TYR A 13 -22.73 -3.17 13.79
CA TYR A 13 -21.56 -3.82 14.38
C TYR A 13 -21.70 -3.73 15.90
N SER A 14 -21.62 -4.87 16.58
CA SER A 14 -21.57 -4.83 18.04
C SER A 14 -20.29 -4.10 18.45
N GLU A 15 -20.34 -3.32 19.54
CA GLU A 15 -19.17 -2.62 20.05
C GLU A 15 -18.01 -3.60 20.34
N GLU A 16 -18.36 -4.84 20.69
CA GLU A 16 -17.41 -5.94 20.89
C GLU A 16 -16.71 -6.39 19.61
N ASP A 17 -17.43 -6.47 18.48
CA ASP A 17 -16.85 -6.88 17.20
C ASP A 17 -15.88 -5.81 16.68
N VAL A 18 -16.25 -4.54 16.79
CA VAL A 18 -15.36 -3.42 16.44
C VAL A 18 -14.11 -3.45 17.32
N LYS A 19 -14.27 -3.66 18.63
CA LYS A 19 -13.15 -3.76 19.56
C LYS A 19 -12.22 -4.93 19.23
N LYS A 20 -12.75 -6.10 18.88
CA LYS A 20 -11.95 -7.26 18.46
C LYS A 20 -11.17 -6.98 17.19
N VAL A 21 -11.80 -6.40 16.16
CA VAL A 21 -11.13 -6.06 14.90
C VAL A 21 -10.01 -5.04 15.12
N LEU A 22 -10.24 -4.03 15.97
CA LEU A 22 -9.22 -3.05 16.32
C LEU A 22 -8.05 -3.69 17.05
N GLN A 23 -8.32 -4.56 18.03
CA GLN A 23 -7.28 -5.26 18.76
C GLN A 23 -6.45 -6.18 17.83
N MET A 24 -7.12 -6.97 16.98
CA MET A 24 -6.44 -7.82 16.00
C MET A 24 -5.58 -7.00 15.01
N SER A 25 -6.08 -5.84 14.60
CA SER A 25 -5.35 -4.93 13.71
C SER A 25 -4.13 -4.33 14.39
N GLU A 26 -4.27 -3.88 15.64
CA GLU A 26 -3.15 -3.34 16.42
C GLU A 26 -2.07 -4.40 16.70
N GLU A 27 -2.49 -5.61 17.08
CA GLU A 27 -1.57 -6.73 17.26
C GLU A 27 -0.85 -7.09 15.95
N SER A 28 -1.56 -7.06 14.82
CA SER A 28 -0.97 -7.28 13.49
C SER A 28 0.07 -6.22 13.13
N ILE A 29 -0.22 -4.94 13.38
CA ILE A 29 0.73 -3.84 13.17
C ILE A 29 1.96 -4.03 14.05
N ARG A 30 1.77 -4.29 15.35
CA ARG A 30 2.89 -4.53 16.29
C ARG A 30 3.72 -5.75 15.89
N ALA A 31 3.09 -6.82 15.42
CA ALA A 31 3.78 -8.01 14.93
C ALA A 31 4.61 -7.70 13.67
N GLN A 32 4.08 -6.90 12.75
CA GLN A 32 4.81 -6.44 11.58
C GLN A 32 6.00 -5.53 11.95
N GLU A 33 5.84 -4.61 12.89
CA GLU A 33 6.92 -3.73 13.36
C GLU A 33 8.06 -4.48 14.07
N ARG A 34 7.75 -5.61 14.71
CA ARG A 34 8.79 -6.51 15.26
C ARG A 34 9.63 -7.17 14.18
N TYR A 35 9.15 -7.28 12.95
CA TYR A 35 9.88 -7.91 11.86
C TYR A 35 10.95 -6.95 11.31
N PRO A 36 12.26 -7.29 11.40
CA PRO A 36 13.34 -6.37 11.06
C PRO A 36 13.28 -5.83 9.63
N TYR A 37 12.84 -6.65 8.68
CA TYR A 37 12.69 -6.25 7.29
C TYR A 37 11.57 -5.22 7.11
N THR A 38 10.46 -5.32 7.84
CA THR A 38 9.39 -4.32 7.81
C THR A 38 9.89 -2.98 8.33
N ALA A 39 10.61 -2.99 9.45
CA ALA A 39 11.22 -1.78 10.01
C ALA A 39 12.21 -1.15 9.01
N PHE A 40 13.02 -1.95 8.33
CA PHE A 40 13.92 -1.48 7.28
C PHE A 40 13.16 -0.87 6.09
N ALA A 41 12.15 -1.57 5.57
CA ALA A 41 11.34 -1.11 4.45
C ALA A 41 10.60 0.19 4.78
N ASN A 42 10.09 0.34 6.00
CA ASN A 42 9.46 1.57 6.47
C ASN A 42 10.45 2.74 6.51
N HIS A 43 11.68 2.51 6.98
CA HIS A 43 12.72 3.54 6.93
C HIS A 43 13.11 3.95 5.51
N VAL A 44 13.21 3.00 4.58
CA VAL A 44 13.48 3.33 3.17
C VAL A 44 12.34 4.15 2.56
N ARG A 45 11.08 3.81 2.88
CA ARG A 45 9.92 4.61 2.44
C ARG A 45 9.96 6.03 3.02
N GLU A 46 10.25 6.17 4.30
CA GLU A 46 10.36 7.48 4.97
C GLU A 46 11.45 8.37 4.33
N ILE A 47 12.57 7.78 3.91
CA ILE A 47 13.63 8.50 3.20
C ILE A 47 13.14 8.99 1.83
N ASN A 48 12.38 8.18 1.11
CA ASN A 48 11.96 8.49 -0.25
C ASN A 48 10.74 9.43 -0.31
N TYR A 49 9.78 9.27 0.61
CA TYR A 49 8.45 9.90 0.55
C TYR A 49 8.07 10.68 1.81
N GLY A 50 8.99 10.84 2.77
CA GLY A 50 8.71 11.46 4.05
C GLY A 50 7.72 10.67 4.92
N ASN A 51 7.15 11.34 5.91
CA ASN A 51 6.24 10.76 6.89
C ASN A 51 4.78 10.87 6.38
N SER A 52 4.44 10.09 5.35
CA SER A 52 3.11 10.09 4.74
C SER A 52 2.13 9.17 5.47
N TYR A 53 0.85 9.57 5.52
CA TYR A 53 -0.26 8.89 6.18
C TYR A 53 -0.57 7.50 5.60
N PHE A 54 -0.10 7.20 4.40
CA PHE A 54 -0.31 5.90 3.73
C PHE A 54 0.24 4.69 4.52
N PHE A 55 1.09 4.92 5.52
CA PHE A 55 1.96 3.88 6.07
C PHE A 55 1.72 3.57 7.54
N ARG A 56 0.83 4.30 8.22
CA ARG A 56 0.45 4.05 9.62
C ARG A 56 -1.02 4.38 9.84
N LEU A 57 -1.89 3.39 9.64
CA LEU A 57 -3.29 3.50 10.00
C LEU A 57 -3.43 3.46 11.53
N THR A 58 -4.04 4.50 12.09
CA THR A 58 -4.48 4.48 13.49
C THR A 58 -5.78 3.69 13.63
N PRO A 59 -6.03 3.08 14.80
CA PRO A 59 -7.31 2.42 15.07
C PRO A 59 -8.53 3.33 14.82
N SER A 60 -8.42 4.62 15.15
CA SER A 60 -9.45 5.63 14.88
C SER A 60 -9.73 5.84 13.39
N GLU A 61 -8.69 5.83 12.54
CA GLU A 61 -8.85 5.92 11.09
C GLU A 61 -9.48 4.66 10.52
N LEU A 62 -9.18 3.48 11.08
CA LEU A 62 -9.77 2.21 10.64
C LEU A 62 -11.28 2.17 10.87
N VAL A 63 -11.76 2.62 12.04
CA VAL A 63 -13.20 2.73 12.34
C VAL A 63 -13.87 3.71 11.40
N SER A 64 -13.24 4.87 11.15
CA SER A 64 -13.72 5.87 10.20
C SER A 64 -13.90 5.27 8.80
N ILE A 65 -12.92 4.54 8.29
CA ILE A 65 -12.98 3.91 6.96
C ILE A 65 -14.08 2.84 6.89
N LEU A 66 -14.17 1.96 7.90
CA LEU A 66 -15.15 0.88 7.91
C LEU A 66 -16.60 1.38 8.02
N THR A 67 -16.82 2.47 8.75
CA THR A 67 -18.15 3.08 8.91
C THR A 67 -18.58 3.92 7.70
N THR A 68 -17.63 4.31 6.84
CA THR A 68 -17.88 5.15 5.66
C THR A 68 -17.89 4.36 4.34
N ALA A 69 -17.46 3.10 4.33
CA ALA A 69 -17.46 2.27 3.13
C ALA A 69 -18.89 1.78 2.78
N TYR A 70 -19.43 2.22 1.64
CA TYR A 70 -20.72 1.75 1.13
C TYR A 70 -20.49 0.68 0.06
N PRO A 71 -21.33 -0.37 -0.02
CA PRO A 71 -21.15 -1.42 -1.02
C PRO A 71 -21.17 -0.89 -2.47
N SER A 72 -21.90 0.19 -2.73
CA SER A 72 -21.92 0.83 -4.06
C SER A 72 -20.59 1.48 -4.49
N THR A 73 -19.57 1.55 -3.62
CA THR A 73 -18.25 2.12 -3.94
C THR A 73 -17.21 1.07 -4.33
N PHE A 74 -17.53 -0.23 -4.27
CA PHE A 74 -16.61 -1.28 -4.72
C PHE A 74 -16.79 -1.57 -6.21
N SER A 75 -15.74 -2.10 -6.83
CA SER A 75 -15.79 -2.75 -8.13
C SER A 75 -15.57 -4.24 -7.92
N VAL A 76 -16.52 -5.08 -8.33
CA VAL A 76 -16.36 -6.54 -8.30
C VAL A 76 -15.84 -6.98 -9.65
N VAL A 77 -14.67 -7.61 -9.67
CA VAL A 77 -14.07 -8.19 -10.87
C VAL A 77 -14.17 -9.71 -10.76
N VAL A 78 -14.97 -10.32 -11.63
CA VAL A 78 -15.10 -11.78 -11.72
C VAL A 78 -14.38 -12.24 -12.98
N VAL A 79 -13.42 -13.16 -12.84
CA VAL A 79 -12.62 -13.69 -13.95
C VAL A 79 -12.86 -15.19 -14.06
N GLY A 80 -13.32 -15.64 -15.22
CA GLY A 80 -13.59 -17.05 -15.49
C GLY A 80 -14.41 -17.25 -16.76
N ASN A 81 -14.67 -18.51 -17.11
CA ASN A 81 -15.60 -18.86 -18.19
C ASN A 81 -17.04 -18.77 -17.69
N ILE A 82 -17.54 -17.54 -17.53
CA ILE A 82 -18.86 -17.25 -17.00
C ILE A 82 -19.64 -16.52 -18.08
N ASP A 83 -20.88 -16.94 -18.31
CA ASP A 83 -21.80 -16.20 -19.17
C ASP A 83 -22.15 -14.85 -18.50
N PRO A 84 -21.78 -13.71 -19.10
CA PRO A 84 -22.04 -12.38 -18.52
C PRO A 84 -23.52 -12.13 -18.21
N ALA A 85 -24.45 -12.79 -18.92
CA ALA A 85 -25.89 -12.65 -18.66
C ALA A 85 -26.32 -13.27 -17.31
N THR A 86 -25.57 -14.25 -16.80
CA THR A 86 -25.82 -14.88 -15.49
C THR A 86 -25.09 -14.17 -14.34
N ALA A 87 -24.06 -13.38 -14.66
CA ALA A 87 -23.29 -12.61 -13.71
C ALA A 87 -24.01 -11.30 -13.37
N CYS A 88 -25.08 -11.37 -12.56
CA CYS A 88 -25.76 -10.17 -12.05
C CYS A 88 -24.91 -9.50 -10.95
N PRO A 89 -24.41 -8.27 -11.13
CA PRO A 89 -23.57 -7.60 -10.14
C PRO A 89 -24.47 -6.96 -9.07
N LEU A 90 -24.62 -7.60 -7.91
CA LEU A 90 -25.09 -7.01 -6.63
C LEU A 90 -26.20 -5.93 -6.75
N GLY A 91 -27.19 -6.16 -7.63
CA GLY A 91 -28.13 -5.14 -8.09
C GLY A 91 -29.15 -4.63 -7.07
N GLY A 92 -29.12 -5.16 -5.84
CA GLY A 92 -30.04 -4.80 -4.76
C GLY A 92 -29.49 -3.75 -3.78
N ILE A 93 -28.27 -3.26 -3.96
CA ILE A 93 -27.65 -2.34 -2.99
C ILE A 93 -27.95 -0.88 -3.39
N PRO A 94 -28.69 -0.13 -2.55
CA PRO A 94 -29.05 1.24 -2.90
C PRO A 94 -27.81 2.14 -2.89
N ARG A 95 -27.75 3.02 -3.89
CA ARG A 95 -26.67 4.00 -4.01
C ARG A 95 -26.80 5.05 -2.88
N PRO A 96 -25.71 5.41 -2.19
CA PRO A 96 -25.74 6.44 -1.17
C PRO A 96 -26.19 7.77 -1.79
N PRO A 97 -26.96 8.58 -1.06
CA PRO A 97 -27.48 9.85 -1.55
C PRO A 97 -26.38 10.88 -1.86
N LYS A 98 -25.17 10.71 -1.29
CA LYS A 98 -23.95 11.44 -1.65
C LYS A 98 -22.78 10.46 -1.81
N PRO A 99 -21.88 10.66 -2.79
CA PRO A 99 -20.63 9.90 -2.84
C PRO A 99 -19.85 10.12 -1.55
N ILE A 100 -19.52 9.04 -0.84
CA ILE A 100 -18.74 9.13 0.41
C ILE A 100 -17.29 9.51 0.11
N LEU A 101 -16.77 9.06 -1.03
CA LEU A 101 -15.44 9.35 -1.51
C LEU A 101 -15.53 10.24 -2.75
N ASN A 102 -15.42 11.56 -2.56
CA ASN A 102 -15.28 12.53 -3.65
C ASN A 102 -13.80 12.68 -4.02
N PHE A 103 -13.21 11.63 -4.59
CA PHE A 103 -11.86 11.72 -5.14
C PHE A 103 -11.93 11.87 -6.65
N LYS A 104 -11.57 13.05 -7.15
CA LYS A 104 -11.16 13.17 -8.54
C LYS A 104 -9.71 12.73 -8.62
N ARG A 105 -9.45 11.70 -9.41
CA ARG A 105 -8.09 11.16 -9.62
C ARG A 105 -7.08 12.28 -9.90
N ASP A 106 -7.50 13.27 -10.68
CA ASP A 106 -6.65 14.38 -11.14
C ASP A 106 -6.42 15.45 -10.07
N GLU A 107 -7.19 15.44 -8.97
CA GLU A 107 -7.02 16.32 -7.81
C GLU A 107 -6.26 15.64 -6.66
N LEU A 108 -5.92 14.36 -6.80
CA LEU A 108 -5.10 13.65 -5.82
C LEU A 108 -3.64 14.09 -5.94
N ASN A 109 -3.13 14.71 -4.88
CA ASN A 109 -1.71 14.98 -4.76
C ASN A 109 -0.96 13.66 -4.65
N GLY A 110 0.07 13.49 -5.50
CA GLY A 110 1.02 12.39 -5.35
C GLY A 110 1.71 12.43 -3.98
N LEU A 111 2.36 11.33 -3.61
CA LEU A 111 3.21 11.32 -2.43
C LEU A 111 4.26 12.43 -2.54
N PRO A 112 4.54 13.16 -1.44
CA PRO A 112 5.54 14.22 -1.48
C PRO A 112 6.89 13.58 -1.86
N PHE A 113 7.42 14.00 -3.00
CA PHE A 113 8.66 13.48 -3.53
C PHE A 113 9.49 14.65 -4.06
N THR A 114 10.77 14.67 -3.66
CA THR A 114 11.74 15.64 -4.14
C THR A 114 12.94 14.88 -4.66
N PHE A 115 13.32 15.14 -5.92
CA PHE A 115 14.52 14.55 -6.48
C PHE A 115 15.74 14.96 -5.65
N PRO A 116 16.55 14.00 -5.18
CA PRO A 116 17.70 14.31 -4.38
C PRO A 116 18.77 14.99 -5.27
N SER A 117 19.33 16.10 -4.79
CA SER A 117 20.41 16.81 -5.50
C SER A 117 21.75 16.06 -5.47
N THR A 118 21.89 15.10 -4.56
CA THR A 118 23.11 14.33 -4.31
C THR A 118 22.76 12.88 -3.91
N VAL A 119 23.75 12.00 -3.90
CA VAL A 119 23.56 10.61 -3.46
C VAL A 119 23.27 10.56 -1.96
N ILE A 120 22.07 10.14 -1.60
CA ILE A 120 21.69 9.92 -0.20
C ILE A 120 22.17 8.54 0.25
N ARG A 121 22.95 8.49 1.32
CA ARG A 121 23.39 7.25 1.98
C ARG A 121 22.92 7.26 3.42
N LYS A 122 22.11 6.27 3.80
CA LYS A 122 21.63 6.11 5.17
C LYS A 122 21.93 4.70 5.66
N ILE A 123 22.60 4.64 6.81
CA ILE A 123 22.87 3.39 7.51
C ILE A 123 21.77 3.21 8.55
N VAL A 124 21.09 2.07 8.48
CA VAL A 124 20.02 1.72 9.40
C VAL A 124 20.52 0.58 10.29
N ARG A 125 20.37 0.72 11.60
CA ARG A 125 20.72 -0.32 12.58
C ARG A 125 19.45 -0.84 13.21
N ILE A 126 19.06 -2.04 12.82
CA ILE A 126 17.89 -2.72 13.35
C ILE A 126 18.35 -4.01 14.04
N PRO A 127 17.84 -4.35 15.23
CA PRO A 127 18.09 -5.63 15.86
C PRO A 127 17.61 -6.77 14.94
N MET A 128 18.55 -7.55 14.39
CA MET A 128 18.22 -8.67 13.51
C MET A 128 18.05 -9.95 14.33
N VAL A 129 17.10 -10.80 13.92
CA VAL A 129 16.90 -12.14 14.52
C VAL A 129 18.01 -13.12 14.11
N GLN A 130 18.63 -12.88 12.96
CA GLN A 130 19.71 -13.70 12.40
C GLN A 130 20.83 -12.79 11.87
N ALA A 131 22.04 -13.34 11.70
CA ALA A 131 23.16 -12.61 11.12
C ALA A 131 22.92 -12.37 9.61
N GLN A 132 22.29 -11.25 9.29
CA GLN A 132 21.99 -10.81 7.93
C GLN A 132 22.11 -9.28 7.82
N CYS A 133 22.38 -8.83 6.60
CA CYS A 133 22.44 -7.42 6.23
C CYS A 133 21.59 -7.23 4.97
N SER A 134 20.78 -6.18 4.96
CA SER A 134 19.97 -5.80 3.81
C SER A 134 20.45 -4.46 3.26
N VAL A 135 20.53 -4.37 1.94
CA VAL A 135 20.91 -3.15 1.21
C VAL A 135 19.83 -2.88 0.18
N GLN A 136 19.35 -1.65 0.14
CA GLN A 136 18.39 -1.20 -0.87
C GLN A 136 18.97 -0.01 -1.64
N LEU A 137 18.92 -0.11 -2.96
CA LEU A 137 19.25 0.97 -3.87
C LEU A 137 17.95 1.52 -4.46
N CYS A 138 17.77 2.83 -4.42
CA CYS A 138 16.61 3.51 -4.98
C CYS A 138 17.07 4.49 -6.05
N PHE A 139 16.53 4.35 -7.25
CA PHE A 139 16.75 5.27 -8.36
C PHE A 139 15.43 5.97 -8.64
N PRO A 140 15.31 7.27 -8.35
CA PRO A 140 14.10 7.99 -8.64
C PRO A 140 13.97 8.21 -10.15
N VAL A 141 12.78 8.01 -10.69
CA VAL A 141 12.47 8.15 -12.12
C VAL A 141 11.23 9.03 -12.24
N GLU A 142 11.31 10.04 -13.10
CA GLU A 142 10.16 10.86 -13.45
C GLU A 142 9.47 10.24 -14.67
N LEU A 143 8.17 9.98 -14.57
CA LEU A 143 7.35 9.48 -15.67
C LEU A 143 6.56 10.66 -16.22
N LYS A 144 6.70 10.96 -17.52
CA LYS A 144 6.03 12.13 -18.12
C LYS A 144 4.64 11.73 -18.61
N ASN A 145 3.62 12.54 -18.25
CA ASN A 145 2.21 12.23 -18.50
C ASN A 145 1.85 11.87 -19.96
N ALA A 146 2.57 12.39 -20.95
CA ALA A 146 2.28 12.11 -22.37
C ALA A 146 2.41 10.62 -22.74
N ASN A 147 3.41 9.91 -22.19
CA ASN A 147 3.75 8.54 -22.57
C ASN A 147 3.88 7.59 -21.35
N ILE A 148 3.15 7.83 -20.27
CA ILE A 148 3.24 7.05 -19.01
C ILE A 148 3.30 5.54 -19.22
N MET A 149 2.46 4.97 -20.10
CA MET A 149 2.43 3.53 -20.31
C MET A 149 3.75 3.00 -20.87
N GLU A 150 4.31 3.69 -21.87
CA GLU A 150 5.60 3.34 -22.46
C GLU A 150 6.75 3.55 -21.47
N ASP A 151 6.76 4.68 -20.76
CA ASP A 151 7.77 4.99 -19.74
C ASP A 151 7.76 3.94 -18.61
N VAL A 152 6.58 3.48 -18.18
CA VAL A 152 6.42 2.41 -17.18
C VAL A 152 7.00 1.09 -17.70
N HIS A 153 6.69 0.71 -18.94
CA HIS A 153 7.23 -0.51 -19.53
C HIS A 153 8.76 -0.47 -19.69
N LEU A 154 9.31 0.62 -20.20
CA LEU A 154 10.74 0.81 -20.38
C LEU A 154 11.48 0.85 -19.04
N THR A 155 10.93 1.54 -18.04
CA THR A 155 11.47 1.58 -16.68
C THR A 155 11.45 0.18 -16.05
N GLY A 156 10.36 -0.56 -16.21
CA GLY A 156 10.24 -1.94 -15.75
C GLY A 156 11.27 -2.88 -16.38
N LEU A 157 11.44 -2.80 -17.70
CA LEU A 157 12.45 -3.59 -18.43
C LEU A 157 13.87 -3.26 -17.95
N THR A 158 14.20 -1.97 -17.85
CA THR A 158 15.52 -1.49 -17.43
C THR A 158 15.83 -1.93 -16.00
N SER A 159 14.85 -1.81 -15.09
CA SER A 159 14.96 -2.29 -13.72
C SER A 159 15.27 -3.79 -13.66
N LYS A 160 14.57 -4.61 -14.46
CA LYS A 160 14.79 -6.06 -14.50
C LYS A 160 16.16 -6.43 -15.07
N LEU A 161 16.61 -5.73 -16.10
CA LEU A 161 17.95 -5.92 -16.67
C LEU A 161 19.03 -5.58 -15.66
N LEU A 162 18.87 -4.46 -14.94
CA LEU A 162 19.80 -4.04 -13.90
C LEU A 162 19.86 -5.06 -12.74
N GLU A 163 18.70 -5.49 -12.23
CA GLU A 163 18.59 -6.52 -11.19
C GLU A 163 19.32 -7.80 -11.63
N THR A 164 19.07 -8.25 -12.86
CA THR A 164 19.72 -9.45 -13.43
C THR A 164 21.23 -9.30 -13.46
N LYS A 165 21.75 -8.15 -13.90
CA LYS A 165 23.20 -7.89 -13.95
C LYS A 165 23.82 -7.82 -12.55
N ILE A 166 23.15 -7.18 -11.60
CA ILE A 166 23.60 -7.12 -10.20
C ILE A 166 23.70 -8.53 -9.62
N VAL A 167 22.69 -9.38 -9.81
CA VAL A 167 22.71 -10.77 -9.33
C VAL A 167 23.81 -11.57 -10.03
N GLN A 168 23.93 -11.47 -11.36
CA GLN A 168 25.00 -12.12 -12.14
C GLN A 168 26.39 -11.79 -11.59
N VAL A 169 26.66 -10.52 -11.29
CA VAL A 169 27.97 -10.09 -10.82
C VAL A 169 28.15 -10.41 -9.34
N LEU A 170 27.26 -9.95 -8.47
CA LEU A 170 27.47 -10.02 -7.02
C LEU A 170 27.27 -11.42 -6.44
N ARG A 171 26.26 -12.16 -6.93
CA ARG A 171 25.98 -13.52 -6.46
C ARG A 171 26.85 -14.54 -7.18
N PHE A 172 26.79 -14.58 -8.52
CA PHE A 172 27.42 -15.69 -9.25
C PHE A 172 28.92 -15.52 -9.46
N LYS A 173 29.42 -14.30 -9.75
CA LYS A 173 30.88 -14.11 -9.91
C LYS A 173 31.61 -13.95 -8.58
N HIS A 174 31.01 -13.26 -7.61
CA HIS A 174 31.71 -12.90 -6.37
C HIS A 174 31.24 -13.67 -5.12
N GLY A 175 30.09 -14.35 -5.15
CA GLY A 175 29.56 -15.07 -3.99
C GLY A 175 29.17 -14.17 -2.80
N LYS A 176 28.99 -12.87 -3.00
CA LYS A 176 28.86 -11.86 -1.92
C LYS A 176 27.44 -11.54 -1.48
N VAL A 177 26.43 -12.03 -2.20
CA VAL A 177 25.01 -11.69 -1.93
C VAL A 177 24.16 -12.96 -1.86
N ARG A 178 23.36 -13.05 -0.80
CA ARG A 178 22.23 -13.98 -0.67
C ARG A 178 20.94 -13.17 -0.70
N SER A 179 19.98 -13.64 -1.49
CA SER A 179 18.62 -13.10 -1.59
C SER A 179 17.69 -13.90 -0.71
#